data_AF-A0A952GSA2-F1
#
_entry.id   AF-A0A952GSA2-F1
#
_cell.length_a   1.000
_cell.length_b   1.000
_cell.length_c   1.000
_cell.angle_alpha   90.00
_cell.angle_beta   90.00
_cell.angle_gamma   90.00
#
_symmetry.space_group_name_H-M   'P 1'
#
loop_
_entity.id
_entity.type
_entity.pdbx_description
1 polymer ?
#
loop_
_entity_poly.entity_id
_entity_poly.type
_entity_poly.pdbx_seq_one_letter_code
_entity_poly.pdbx_strand_id
1 'polypeptide(L)'
;MTDDVALKDQAARDAARKLETYEWGFSSDIEQEFAPKGLNEDTVRFISAKKNEPGWMLDWRLKAFRLWQTMTAPDWAKLNVPAIDYQNAYYYAAPKLKVELKSLDEV
;
A
#
# COMPACT_ATOMS: atom_id res chain seq x y z
N MET A 1 -21.24 -16.31 -10.84
CA MET A 1 -21.29 -15.64 -12.16
C MET A 1 -20.20 -14.59 -12.09
N THR A 2 -19.01 -14.95 -12.58
CA THR A 2 -17.84 -14.07 -12.61
C THR A 2 -18.07 -13.12 -13.76
N ASP A 3 -18.44 -11.87 -13.43
CA ASP A 3 -18.58 -10.83 -14.45
C ASP A 3 -17.21 -10.63 -15.12
N ASP A 4 -17.12 -11.14 -16.34
CA ASP A 4 -16.03 -10.94 -17.27
C ASP A 4 -16.07 -9.47 -17.73
N VAL A 5 -15.61 -8.57 -16.86
CA VAL A 5 -15.42 -7.18 -17.21
C VAL A 5 -14.27 -7.17 -18.20
N ALA A 6 -14.59 -7.09 -19.49
CA ALA A 6 -13.64 -6.99 -20.59
C ALA A 6 -12.71 -5.79 -20.35
N LEU A 7 -11.58 -6.07 -19.69
CA LEU A 7 -10.52 -5.13 -19.40
C LEU A 7 -9.87 -4.73 -20.72
N LYS A 8 -10.26 -3.57 -21.27
CA LYS A 8 -9.60 -3.01 -22.46
C LYS A 8 -8.17 -2.54 -22.10
N ASP A 9 -7.30 -2.54 -23.11
CA ASP A 9 -5.84 -2.33 -23.02
C ASP A 9 -4.99 -3.54 -22.58
N GLN A 10 -5.46 -4.75 -22.88
CA GLN A 10 -4.71 -6.01 -22.66
C GLN A 10 -3.28 -5.96 -23.23
N ALA A 11 -3.11 -5.38 -24.43
CA ALA A 11 -1.80 -5.26 -25.07
C ALA A 11 -0.79 -4.42 -24.26
N ALA A 12 -1.24 -3.33 -23.61
CA ALA A 12 -0.38 -2.49 -22.78
C ALA A 12 0.03 -3.21 -21.49
N ARG A 13 -0.89 -3.98 -20.88
CA ARG A 13 -0.62 -4.80 -19.70
C ARG A 13 0.30 -5.98 -20.01
N ASP A 14 0.14 -6.61 -21.17
CA ASP A 14 1.01 -7.68 -21.64
C ASP A 14 2.43 -7.15 -21.92
N ALA A 15 2.55 -5.94 -22.46
CA ALA A 15 3.85 -5.27 -22.61
C ALA A 15 4.50 -4.97 -21.25
N ALA A 16 3.74 -4.48 -20.27
CA ALA A 16 4.23 -4.25 -18.91
C ALA A 16 4.67 -5.57 -18.22
N ARG A 17 3.91 -6.66 -18.38
CA ARG A 17 4.26 -7.98 -17.82
C ARG A 17 5.56 -8.52 -18.41
N LYS A 18 5.83 -8.30 -19.70
CA LYS A 18 7.11 -8.66 -20.32
C LYS A 18 8.29 -7.86 -19.78
N LEU A 19 8.05 -6.68 -19.20
CA LEU A 19 9.08 -5.87 -18.53
C LEU A 19 9.32 -6.29 -17.08
N GLU A 20 8.42 -7.04 -16.44
CA GLU A 20 8.66 -7.59 -15.09
C GLU A 20 9.85 -8.56 -15.06
N THR A 21 10.11 -9.23 -16.19
CA THR A 21 11.27 -10.11 -16.39
C THR A 21 12.48 -9.36 -16.98
N TYR A 22 12.72 -8.12 -16.54
CA TYR A 22 13.91 -7.37 -16.98
C TYR A 22 15.16 -7.99 -16.35
N GLU A 23 16.01 -8.62 -17.18
CA GLU A 23 17.21 -9.36 -16.75
C GLU A 23 18.23 -8.53 -15.95
N TRP A 24 18.14 -7.19 -16.04
CA TRP A 24 19.03 -6.27 -15.33
C TRP A 24 18.33 -5.53 -14.18
N GLY A 25 17.17 -6.00 -13.75
CA GLY A 25 16.45 -5.46 -12.59
C GLY A 25 17.12 -5.85 -11.28
N PHE A 26 17.28 -4.90 -10.35
CA PHE A 26 17.73 -5.18 -8.98
C PHE A 26 16.51 -5.53 -8.12
N SER A 27 16.54 -6.70 -7.47
CA SER A 27 15.57 -7.10 -6.45
C SER A 27 16.30 -7.64 -5.23
N SER A 28 15.66 -7.57 -4.06
CA SER A 28 16.20 -8.13 -2.82
C SER A 28 15.05 -8.60 -1.95
N ASP A 29 15.08 -9.88 -1.59
CA ASP A 29 14.11 -10.46 -0.69
C ASP A 29 14.44 -10.01 0.74
N ILE A 30 13.61 -9.11 1.27
CA ILE A 30 13.71 -8.62 2.64
C ILE A 30 12.47 -9.08 3.38
N GLU A 31 12.67 -9.69 4.54
CA GLU A 31 11.56 -10.03 5.41
C GLU A 31 10.88 -8.75 5.92
N GLN A 32 9.57 -8.64 5.73
CA GLN A 32 8.79 -7.44 6.05
C GLN A 32 7.68 -7.76 7.05
N GLU A 33 7.36 -6.79 7.90
CA GLU A 33 6.14 -6.76 8.69
C GLU A 33 5.09 -5.91 7.96
N PHE A 34 3.86 -6.42 7.92
CA PHE A 34 2.72 -5.74 7.31
C PHE A 34 1.65 -5.44 8.35
N ALA A 35 0.92 -4.34 8.17
CA ALA A 35 -0.38 -4.19 8.82
C ALA A 35 -1.37 -5.23 8.27
N PRO A 36 -2.47 -5.52 8.98
CA PRO A 36 -3.62 -6.20 8.38
C PRO A 36 -4.07 -5.52 7.08
N LYS A 37 -4.61 -6.29 6.14
CA LYS A 37 -5.21 -5.73 4.94
C LYS A 37 -6.41 -4.85 5.29
N GLY A 38 -6.52 -3.75 4.57
CA GLY A 38 -7.68 -2.88 4.56
C GLY A 38 -7.55 -1.61 5.38
N LEU A 39 -8.33 -0.61 4.95
CA LEU A 39 -8.34 0.71 5.56
C LEU A 39 -9.51 0.85 6.52
N ASN A 40 -9.20 0.95 7.80
CA ASN A 40 -10.13 1.23 8.89
C ASN A 40 -9.43 2.03 10.01
N GLU A 41 -10.15 2.41 11.06
CA GLU A 41 -9.55 3.15 12.19
C GLU A 41 -8.43 2.36 12.89
N ASP A 42 -8.53 1.03 12.98
CA ASP A 42 -7.53 0.19 13.63
C ASP A 42 -6.21 0.19 12.86
N THR A 43 -6.26 0.17 11.52
CA THR A 43 -5.08 0.33 10.66
C THR A 43 -4.45 1.71 10.87
N VAL A 44 -5.24 2.78 11.01
CA VAL A 44 -4.72 4.13 11.31
C VAL A 44 -4.03 4.17 12.67
N ARG A 45 -4.64 3.58 13.70
CA ARG A 45 -4.08 3.50 15.06
C ARG A 45 -2.81 2.66 15.08
N PHE A 46 -2.81 1.53 14.38
CA PHE A 46 -1.64 0.65 14.22
C PHE A 46 -0.46 1.41 13.62
N ILE A 47 -0.67 2.14 12.52
CA ILE A 47 0.38 2.93 11.85
C ILE A 47 0.92 4.01 12.78
N SER A 48 0.04 4.72 13.47
CA SER A 48 0.43 5.79 14.38
C SER A 48 1.24 5.27 15.58
N ALA A 49 0.85 4.14 16.16
CA ALA A 49 1.61 3.44 17.19
C ALA A 49 2.97 2.95 16.69
N LYS A 50 3.03 2.33 15.50
CA LYS A 50 4.29 1.87 14.90
C LYS A 50 5.27 3.00 14.62
N LYS A 51 4.77 4.20 14.35
CA LYS A 51 5.59 5.40 14.09
C LYS A 51 5.88 6.22 15.35
N ASN A 52 5.41 5.78 16.52
CA ASN A 52 5.53 6.51 17.78
C ASN A 52 5.07 7.98 17.66
N GLU A 53 3.94 8.19 17.00
CA GLU A 53 3.41 9.53 16.74
C GLU A 53 2.81 10.15 18.01
N PRO A 54 2.89 11.48 18.18
CA PRO A 54 2.23 12.18 19.27
C PRO A 54 0.69 12.13 19.10
N GLY A 55 -0.05 12.19 20.22
CA GLY A 55 -1.51 12.02 20.22
C GLY A 55 -2.28 12.93 19.26
N TRP A 56 -1.85 14.20 19.12
CA TRP A 56 -2.48 15.15 18.20
C TRP A 56 -2.39 14.69 16.72
N MET A 57 -1.34 13.96 16.35
CA MET A 57 -1.15 13.43 15.01
C MET A 57 -2.12 12.28 14.73
N LEU A 58 -2.33 11.41 15.72
CA LEU A 58 -3.34 10.34 15.64
C LEU A 58 -4.75 10.94 15.47
N ASP A 59 -5.10 11.93 16.29
CA ASP A 59 -6.40 12.60 16.20
C ASP A 59 -6.62 13.24 14.83
N TRP A 60 -5.59 13.88 14.28
CA TRP A 60 -5.64 14.46 12.94
C TRP A 60 -5.86 13.39 11.86
N ARG A 61 -5.14 12.26 11.94
CA ARG A 61 -5.31 11.13 11.01
C ARG A 61 -6.72 10.54 11.09
N LEU A 62 -7.26 10.34 12.29
CA LEU A 62 -8.62 9.82 12.48
C LEU A 62 -9.68 10.79 11.95
N LYS A 63 -9.50 12.10 12.18
CA LYS A 63 -10.38 13.12 11.62
C LYS A 63 -10.35 13.10 10.08
N ALA A 64 -9.17 13.00 9.48
CA ALA A 64 -9.02 12.91 8.04
C ALA A 64 -9.69 11.65 7.46
N PHE A 65 -9.51 10.49 8.12
CA PHE A 65 -10.15 9.24 7.72
C PHE A 65 -11.68 9.33 7.73
N ARG A 66 -12.26 9.85 8.81
CA ARG A 66 -13.72 10.04 8.92
C ARG A 66 -14.26 11.00 7.87
N LEU A 67 -13.54 12.10 7.61
CA LEU A 67 -13.91 13.04 6.56
C LEU A 67 -13.87 12.37 5.18
N TRP A 68 -12.80 11.63 4.90
CA TRP A 68 -12.63 10.93 3.62
C TRP A 68 -13.75 9.93 3.35
N GLN A 69 -14.26 9.22 4.38
CA GLN A 69 -15.41 8.31 4.23
C GLN A 69 -16.70 9.01 3.74
N THR A 70 -16.81 10.32 3.92
CA THR A 70 -17.96 11.12 3.44
C THR A 70 -17.76 11.69 2.05
N MET A 71 -16.56 11.59 1.49
CA MET A 71 -16.22 12.12 0.18
C MET A 71 -16.59 11.14 -0.93
N THR A 72 -17.02 11.68 -2.07
CA THR A 72 -17.21 10.90 -3.29
C THR A 72 -15.92 10.90 -4.12
N ALA A 73 -15.64 9.78 -4.78
CA ALA A 73 -14.53 9.71 -5.71
C ALA A 73 -14.76 10.66 -6.91
N PRO A 74 -13.77 11.48 -7.29
CA PRO A 74 -13.92 12.38 -8.43
C PRO A 74 -13.90 11.62 -9.76
N ASP A 75 -14.81 11.97 -10.67
CA ASP A 75 -14.96 11.36 -12.01
C ASP A 75 -14.90 12.38 -13.16
N TRP A 76 -14.33 13.56 -12.92
CA TRP A 76 -14.25 14.62 -13.92
C TRP A 76 -13.20 14.35 -15.02
N ALA A 77 -12.30 13.39 -14.81
CA ALA A 77 -11.28 13.03 -15.76
C ALA A 77 -11.82 12.00 -16.76
N LYS A 78 -11.44 12.08 -18.04
CA LYS A 78 -11.78 11.07 -19.06
C LYS A 78 -10.95 9.78 -18.90
N LEU A 79 -10.84 9.27 -17.68
CA LEU A 79 -10.13 8.05 -17.35
C LEU A 79 -11.14 6.94 -17.06
N ASN A 80 -10.89 5.73 -17.57
CA ASN A 80 -11.71 4.56 -17.27
C ASN A 80 -10.94 3.66 -16.29
N VAL A 81 -10.95 4.05 -15.00
CA VAL A 81 -10.25 3.34 -13.92
C VAL A 81 -11.27 2.60 -13.07
N PRO A 82 -11.07 1.31 -12.77
CA PRO A 82 -11.94 0.59 -11.85
C PRO A 82 -11.89 1.22 -10.45
N ALA A 83 -12.97 1.07 -9.69
CA ALA A 83 -13.00 1.50 -8.30
C ALA A 83 -11.88 0.84 -7.49
N ILE A 84 -11.24 1.61 -6.62
CA ILE A 84 -10.18 1.11 -5.74
C ILE A 84 -10.82 0.29 -4.63
N ASP A 85 -10.41 -0.97 -4.51
CA ASP A 85 -10.72 -1.80 -3.35
C ASP A 85 -9.78 -1.44 -2.19
N TYR A 86 -10.19 -0.47 -1.38
CA TYR A 86 -9.44 -0.02 -0.20
C TYR A 86 -9.34 -1.08 0.91
N GLN A 87 -10.06 -2.20 0.81
CA GLN A 87 -9.98 -3.28 1.80
C GLN A 87 -8.96 -4.36 1.39
N ASN A 88 -8.57 -4.41 0.12
CA ASN A 88 -7.58 -5.36 -0.39
C ASN A 88 -6.19 -4.72 -0.63
N ALA A 89 -5.78 -3.82 0.26
CA ALA A 89 -4.46 -3.20 0.22
C ALA A 89 -3.77 -3.25 1.59
N TYR A 90 -2.43 -3.25 1.58
CA TYR A 90 -1.61 -3.08 2.78
C TYR A 90 -1.24 -1.60 2.93
N TYR A 91 -1.59 -1.00 4.07
CA TYR A 91 -1.32 0.43 4.35
C TYR A 91 -0.06 0.67 5.17
N TYR A 92 0.62 -0.40 5.56
CA TYR A 92 1.90 -0.37 6.24
C TYR A 92 2.71 -1.60 5.83
N ALA A 93 3.95 -1.36 5.45
CA ALA A 93 4.98 -2.37 5.27
C ALA A 93 6.29 -1.77 5.75
N ALA A 94 7.03 -2.50 6.57
CA ALA A 94 8.36 -2.12 7.02
C ALA A 94 9.28 -3.34 7.01
N PRO A 95 10.56 -3.20 6.65
CA PRO A 95 11.52 -4.30 6.80
C PRO A 95 11.62 -4.67 8.28
N LYS A 96 11.72 -5.97 8.56
CA LYS A 96 12.06 -6.40 9.91
C LYS A 96 13.46 -5.90 10.23
N LEU A 97 13.63 -5.36 11.44
CA LEU A 97 14.92 -4.89 11.92
C LEU A 97 15.91 -6.06 11.85
N LYS A 98 16.95 -5.91 11.02
CA LYS A 98 18.13 -6.77 11.11
C LYS A 98 18.77 -6.53 12.47
N VAL A 99 19.34 -7.58 13.05
CA VAL A 99 20.14 -7.49 14.29
C VAL A 99 21.08 -6.30 14.16
N GLU A 100 21.03 -5.34 15.09
CA GLU A 100 22.00 -4.26 15.14
C GLU A 100 23.38 -4.88 15.37
N LEU A 101 24.17 -4.96 14.32
CA LEU A 101 25.59 -5.30 14.42
C LEU A 101 26.28 -4.15 15.13
N LYS A 102 26.99 -4.44 16.22
CA LYS A 102 27.66 -3.43 17.05
C LYS A 102 28.89 -2.86 16.37
N SER A 103 29.42 -3.55 15.36
CA SER A 103 30.53 -3.13 14.52
C SER A 103 30.36 -3.64 13.09
N LEU A 104 31.00 -2.97 12.14
CA LEU A 104 31.17 -3.46 10.76
C LEU A 104 31.97 -4.77 10.70
N ASP A 105 32.71 -5.10 11.76
CA ASP A 105 33.48 -6.34 11.89
C ASP A 105 32.62 -7.58 12.17
N GLU A 106 31.32 -7.42 12.42
CA GLU A 106 30.39 -8.52 12.76
C GLU A 106 29.64 -9.09 11.53
N VAL A 107 29.97 -8.62 10.31
CA VAL A 107 29.39 -9.09 9.03
C VAL A 107 30.19 -10.23 8.43
#